data_AF-A0A1V6FBA3-F1
#
_entry.id   AF-A0A1V6FBA3-F1
#
_cell.length_a   1.000
_cell.length_b   1.000
_cell.length_c   1.000
_cell.angle_alpha   90.00
_cell.angle_beta   90.00
_cell.angle_gamma   90.00
#
_symmetry.space_group_name_H-M   'P 1'
#
loop_
_entity.id
_entity.type
_entity.pdbx_description
1 polymer ?
#
loop_
_entity_poly.entity_id
_entity_poly.type
_entity_poly.pdbx_seq_one_letter_code
_entity_poly.pdbx_strand_id
1 'polypeptide(L)'
;MKKLVTTYILLIILYGLSATAGFTWYSQSDSRWESKRLGNSRSSIGKSGCVLSCLSMLLSAEASNPRVTPDNLNEWLRQNDGYVGNLMRWQVAAEIDGSGLGLELQSQTSKNNDWNYLSGELDKGNKVIVKVKGRSSHWVLVVKRDGPANKASSYIINDPGTDSFQKRTLAYFGGFKAARSYSGNWLDEEAFNLNSEINVVPVNTDEEFLYELSDLPIPADVFVTLENKLQVGISGYFMLGLFDSDNKLVRTIDYEYASLGPEEKIDLIYEMADISPLNTEGQDLRIIYSKYFTAFPSLNETLALPSPGLLNYTNTTQNQ
;
A
#
# COMPACT_ATOMS: atom_id res chain seq x y z
N MET A 1 -69.77 -0.12 -4.43
CA MET A 1 -68.62 0.80 -4.30
C MET A 1 -67.42 0.00 -3.77
N LYS A 2 -66.61 -0.58 -4.67
CA LYS A 2 -65.39 -1.33 -4.30
C LYS A 2 -64.21 -0.36 -4.45
N LYS A 3 -63.54 -0.01 -3.35
CA LYS A 3 -62.32 0.80 -3.39
C LYS A 3 -61.16 -0.12 -3.76
N LEU A 4 -60.63 0.03 -4.98
CA LEU A 4 -59.32 -0.52 -5.35
C LEU A 4 -58.27 0.29 -4.60
N VAL A 5 -57.52 -0.37 -3.71
CA VAL A 5 -56.29 0.16 -3.13
C VAL A 5 -55.17 -0.25 -4.07
N THR A 6 -54.72 0.67 -4.92
CA THR A 6 -53.58 0.47 -5.80
C THR A 6 -52.31 0.73 -4.99
N THR A 7 -51.62 -0.34 -4.58
CA THR A 7 -50.32 -0.25 -3.92
C THR A 7 -49.25 0.12 -4.96
N TYR A 8 -48.70 1.33 -4.88
CA TYR A 8 -47.51 1.71 -5.64
C TYR A 8 -46.29 1.10 -4.97
N ILE A 9 -45.69 0.09 -5.61
CA ILE A 9 -44.35 -0.40 -5.25
C ILE A 9 -43.35 0.61 -5.80
N LEU A 10 -42.77 1.41 -4.91
CA LEU A 10 -41.69 2.34 -5.23
C LEU A 10 -40.41 1.52 -5.42
N LEU A 11 -40.05 1.23 -6.66
CA LEU A 11 -38.82 0.54 -7.01
C LEU A 11 -37.67 1.56 -6.93
N ILE A 12 -37.05 1.68 -5.75
CA ILE A 12 -35.84 2.47 -5.56
C ILE A 12 -34.70 1.72 -6.26
N ILE A 13 -34.39 2.13 -7.48
CA ILE A 13 -33.15 1.72 -8.16
C ILE A 13 -32.02 2.45 -7.46
N LEU A 14 -31.37 1.76 -6.52
CA LEU A 14 -30.07 2.17 -5.98
C LEU A 14 -29.07 2.05 -7.15
N TYR A 15 -28.83 3.17 -7.84
CA TYR A 15 -27.62 3.28 -8.64
C TYR A 15 -26.45 3.32 -7.64
N GLY A 16 -25.83 2.16 -7.42
CA GLY A 16 -24.48 2.13 -6.88
C GLY A 16 -23.61 2.94 -7.83
N LEU A 17 -23.21 4.14 -7.40
CA LEU A 17 -22.04 4.79 -7.97
C LEU A 17 -20.86 3.90 -7.59
N SER A 18 -20.55 2.93 -8.45
CA SER A 18 -19.18 2.44 -8.54
C SER A 18 -18.37 3.66 -8.96
N ALA A 19 -17.78 4.35 -7.98
CA ALA A 19 -16.70 5.27 -8.24
C ALA A 19 -15.61 4.41 -8.89
N THR A 20 -15.51 4.46 -10.21
CA THR A 20 -14.31 3.95 -10.85
C THR A 20 -13.18 4.77 -10.25
N ALA A 21 -12.29 4.13 -9.50
CA ALA A 21 -11.13 4.74 -8.86
C ALA A 21 -10.18 5.23 -9.96
N GLY A 22 -10.55 6.33 -10.61
CA GLY A 22 -9.78 6.97 -11.65
C GLY A 22 -8.61 7.67 -11.01
N PHE A 23 -7.39 7.31 -11.44
CA PHE A 23 -6.19 8.03 -11.07
C PHE A 23 -6.37 9.54 -11.33
N THR A 24 -6.39 10.35 -10.27
CA THR A 24 -6.65 11.79 -10.40
C THR A 24 -5.42 12.48 -10.97
N TRP A 25 -5.57 13.08 -12.16
CA TRP A 25 -4.52 13.85 -12.80
C TRP A 25 -4.56 15.31 -12.38
N TYR A 26 -3.40 15.87 -12.03
CA TYR A 26 -3.25 17.29 -11.69
C TYR A 26 -2.31 18.01 -12.65
N SER A 27 -2.81 19.08 -13.27
CA SER A 27 -1.98 20.03 -14.01
C SER A 27 -1.22 20.94 -13.04
N GLN A 28 0.04 21.26 -13.32
CA GLN A 28 0.72 22.35 -12.60
C GLN A 28 0.14 23.73 -12.97
N SER A 29 -0.45 23.85 -14.16
CA SER A 29 -1.05 25.08 -14.71
C SER A 29 -2.53 25.25 -14.36
N ASP A 30 -3.06 24.47 -13.41
CA ASP A 30 -4.46 24.63 -13.01
C ASP A 30 -4.67 26.00 -12.35
N SER A 31 -5.67 26.75 -12.84
CA SER A 31 -6.02 28.09 -12.35
C SER A 31 -6.21 28.21 -10.83
N ARG A 32 -6.58 27.10 -10.16
CA ARG A 32 -6.75 27.05 -8.70
C ARG A 32 -5.46 27.28 -7.94
N TRP A 33 -4.30 26.93 -8.52
CA TRP A 33 -3.01 26.99 -7.82
C TRP A 33 -1.83 27.50 -8.64
N GLU A 34 -1.96 27.65 -9.96
CA GLU A 34 -0.83 28.00 -10.85
C GLU A 34 -0.13 29.31 -10.47
N SER A 35 -0.86 30.25 -9.88
CA SER A 35 -0.39 31.57 -9.46
C SER A 35 0.21 31.56 -8.04
N LYS A 36 -0.02 30.49 -7.27
CA LYS A 36 0.46 30.37 -5.90
C LYS A 36 1.97 30.16 -5.86
N ARG A 37 2.59 30.72 -4.84
CA ARG A 37 4.05 30.68 -4.64
C ARG A 37 4.51 29.26 -4.32
N LEU A 38 5.45 28.75 -5.10
CA LEU A 38 6.07 27.44 -4.89
C LEU A 38 7.20 27.53 -3.86
N GLY A 39 7.07 26.77 -2.77
CA GLY A 39 8.03 26.76 -1.68
C GLY A 39 8.32 28.17 -1.15
N ASN A 40 9.59 28.47 -0.85
CA ASN A 40 10.02 29.77 -0.34
C ASN A 40 10.69 30.63 -1.43
N SER A 41 10.27 30.44 -2.69
CA SER A 41 10.86 31.08 -3.87
C SER A 41 10.03 32.23 -4.43
N ARG A 42 10.54 32.88 -5.49
CA ARG A 42 9.76 33.81 -6.33
C ARG A 42 9.02 33.11 -7.49
N SER A 43 9.11 31.78 -7.60
CA SER A 43 8.40 31.01 -8.62
C SER A 43 6.99 30.65 -8.16
N SER A 44 6.18 30.20 -9.10
CA SER A 44 4.82 29.71 -8.83
C SER A 44 4.68 28.23 -9.17
N ILE A 45 3.60 27.61 -8.70
CA ILE A 45 3.29 26.22 -9.03
C ILE A 45 3.14 26.05 -10.55
N GLY A 46 2.50 26.98 -11.25
CA GLY A 46 2.37 26.95 -12.71
C GLY A 46 3.71 26.96 -13.45
N LYS A 47 4.71 27.68 -12.92
CA LYS A 47 6.01 27.81 -13.56
C LYS A 47 6.97 26.66 -13.26
N SER A 48 6.89 26.04 -12.08
CA SER A 48 7.91 25.08 -11.62
C SER A 48 7.37 23.93 -10.78
N GLY A 49 6.05 23.69 -10.78
CA GLY A 49 5.37 22.73 -9.92
C GLY A 49 5.32 21.29 -10.43
N CYS A 50 6.03 20.92 -11.51
CA CYS A 50 5.93 19.58 -12.10
C CYS A 50 6.11 18.44 -11.08
N VAL A 51 7.13 18.54 -10.22
CA VAL A 51 7.40 17.53 -9.18
C VAL A 51 6.28 17.50 -8.13
N LEU A 52 5.84 18.68 -7.67
CA LEU A 52 4.77 18.84 -6.69
C LEU A 52 3.46 18.22 -7.22
N SER A 53 3.12 18.46 -8.49
CA SER A 53 1.96 17.87 -9.13
C SER A 53 2.10 16.36 -9.30
N CYS A 54 3.27 15.83 -9.67
CA CYS A 54 3.51 14.39 -9.71
C CYS A 54 3.30 13.72 -8.35
N LEU A 55 3.81 14.32 -7.27
CA LEU A 55 3.61 13.79 -5.92
C LEU A 55 2.17 13.92 -5.43
N SER A 56 1.50 15.03 -5.75
CA SER A 56 0.08 15.18 -5.45
C SER A 56 -0.75 14.11 -6.14
N MET A 57 -0.41 13.77 -7.39
CA MET A 57 -1.05 12.67 -8.11
C MET A 57 -0.79 11.31 -7.43
N LEU A 58 0.43 11.07 -6.93
CA LEU A 58 0.75 9.87 -6.15
C LEU A 58 0.00 9.83 -4.83
N LEU A 59 0.17 10.84 -3.98
CA LEU A 59 -0.47 10.92 -2.66
C LEU A 59 -2.00 10.96 -2.77
N SER A 60 -2.58 11.58 -3.79
CA SER A 60 -4.03 11.53 -4.00
C SER A 60 -4.54 10.14 -4.38
N ALA A 61 -3.69 9.25 -4.87
CA ALA A 61 -4.01 7.86 -5.17
C ALA A 61 -3.63 6.90 -4.03
N GLU A 62 -2.66 7.26 -3.18
CA GLU A 62 -2.01 6.34 -2.24
C GLU A 62 -2.15 6.74 -0.76
N ALA A 63 -2.35 8.03 -0.45
CA ALA A 63 -2.36 8.50 0.94
C ALA A 63 -3.66 8.11 1.64
N SER A 64 -3.54 7.91 2.96
CA SER A 64 -4.66 7.70 3.89
C SER A 64 -5.74 8.80 3.82
N ASN A 65 -5.38 9.96 3.27
CA ASN A 65 -6.26 11.10 3.05
C ASN A 65 -6.54 11.33 1.54
N PRO A 66 -7.77 11.06 1.05
CA PRO A 66 -8.08 11.24 -0.35
C PRO A 66 -8.08 12.73 -0.74
N ARG A 67 -7.37 13.05 -1.84
CA ARG A 67 -7.27 14.36 -2.52
C ARG A 67 -6.20 15.33 -2.00
N VAL A 68 -4.97 14.86 -1.85
CA VAL A 68 -3.80 15.73 -1.75
C VAL A 68 -3.60 16.50 -3.06
N THR A 69 -4.06 17.75 -3.12
CA THR A 69 -3.86 18.64 -4.27
C THR A 69 -2.47 19.28 -4.25
N PRO A 70 -1.97 19.80 -5.39
CA PRO A 70 -0.70 20.55 -5.44
C PRO A 70 -0.63 21.70 -4.44
N ASP A 71 -1.75 22.38 -4.24
CA ASP A 71 -1.86 23.47 -3.28
C ASP A 71 -1.67 23.00 -1.83
N ASN A 72 -2.44 21.98 -1.43
CA ASN A 72 -2.37 21.41 -0.08
C ASN A 72 -0.97 20.87 0.22
N LEU A 73 -0.37 20.13 -0.72
CA LEU A 73 0.97 19.59 -0.56
C LEU A 73 2.03 20.69 -0.49
N ASN A 74 1.90 21.75 -1.29
CA ASN A 74 2.82 22.88 -1.25
C ASN A 74 2.78 23.58 0.12
N GLU A 75 1.60 23.82 0.68
CA GLU A 75 1.49 24.43 2.00
C GLU A 75 2.06 23.53 3.11
N TRP A 76 1.75 22.23 3.08
CA TRP A 76 2.33 21.28 4.04
C TRP A 76 3.86 21.24 3.96
N LEU A 77 4.43 21.15 2.75
CA LEU A 77 5.88 21.15 2.56
C LEU A 77 6.54 22.46 2.99
N ARG A 78 5.86 23.61 2.83
CA ARG A 78 6.37 24.91 3.30
C ARG A 78 6.47 24.97 4.82
N GLN A 79 5.59 24.27 5.53
CA GLN A 79 5.54 24.23 6.99
C GLN A 79 6.50 23.20 7.60
N ASN A 80 6.92 22.20 6.82
CA ASN A 80 7.75 21.08 7.27
C ASN A 80 9.16 21.09 6.64
N ASP A 81 9.72 22.26 6.34
CA ASP A 81 11.07 22.41 5.73
C ASP A 81 11.29 21.63 4.42
N GLY A 82 10.20 21.32 3.70
CA GLY A 82 10.17 20.54 2.47
C GLY A 82 10.78 21.22 1.24
N TYR A 83 11.37 22.41 1.39
CA TYR A 83 11.95 23.19 0.29
C TYR A 83 13.30 23.82 0.62
N VAL A 84 14.15 23.88 -0.41
CA VAL A 84 15.28 24.81 -0.51
C VAL A 84 15.01 25.74 -1.69
N GLY A 85 14.50 26.94 -1.41
CA GLY A 85 13.97 27.82 -2.46
C GLY A 85 12.72 27.23 -3.11
N ASN A 86 12.80 26.89 -4.41
CA ASN A 86 11.76 26.13 -5.13
C ASN A 86 12.11 24.65 -5.33
N LEU A 87 13.29 24.21 -4.87
CA LEU A 87 13.71 22.82 -4.97
C LEU A 87 13.10 22.06 -3.81
N MET A 88 12.25 21.10 -4.14
CA MET A 88 11.60 20.25 -3.16
C MET A 88 12.58 19.22 -2.58
N ARG A 89 12.48 18.97 -1.28
CA ARG A 89 13.11 17.85 -0.59
C ARG A 89 12.22 16.62 -0.73
N TRP A 90 12.68 15.64 -1.51
CA TRP A 90 11.88 14.48 -1.90
C TRP A 90 11.53 13.58 -0.72
N GLN A 91 12.47 13.41 0.21
CA GLN A 91 12.25 12.63 1.43
C GLN A 91 11.19 13.25 2.35
N VAL A 92 11.05 14.58 2.38
CA VAL A 92 10.07 15.24 3.26
C VAL A 92 8.65 15.02 2.75
N ALA A 93 8.45 15.01 1.43
CA ALA A 93 7.13 14.73 0.85
C ALA A 93 6.63 13.31 1.16
N ALA A 94 7.53 12.38 1.46
CA ALA A 94 7.21 11.04 1.92
C ALA A 94 6.74 10.99 3.39
N GLU A 95 7.00 12.04 4.17
CA GLU A 95 6.65 12.08 5.60
C GLU A 95 5.24 12.64 5.87
N ILE A 96 4.44 12.92 4.82
CA ILE A 96 3.12 13.55 4.97
C ILE A 96 2.13 12.71 5.78
N ASP A 97 2.22 11.38 5.68
CA ASP A 97 1.45 10.43 6.47
C ASP A 97 2.18 10.02 7.77
N GLY A 98 3.40 10.51 7.98
CA GLY A 98 4.31 10.12 9.07
C GLY A 98 5.41 9.17 8.60
N SER A 99 6.53 9.14 9.33
CA SER A 99 7.68 8.28 8.99
C SER A 99 7.30 6.80 9.10
N GLY A 100 7.45 6.04 8.01
CA GLY A 100 7.09 4.62 7.94
C GLY A 100 5.59 4.34 7.90
N LEU A 101 4.77 5.36 7.65
CA LEU A 101 3.30 5.25 7.68
C LEU A 101 2.66 5.51 6.30
N GLY A 102 3.44 5.51 5.22
CA GLY A 102 2.97 5.84 3.90
C GLY A 102 4.06 5.83 2.83
N LEU A 103 3.87 6.62 1.78
CA LEU A 103 4.80 6.74 0.65
C LEU A 103 6.24 7.02 1.13
N GLU A 104 7.22 6.17 0.85
CA GLU A 104 8.62 6.39 1.22
C GLU A 104 9.51 6.56 0.01
N LEU A 105 10.54 7.40 0.10
CA LEU A 105 11.56 7.50 -0.96
C LEU A 105 12.47 6.26 -0.92
N GLN A 106 12.39 5.41 -1.94
CA GLN A 106 13.08 4.12 -1.97
C GLN A 106 14.46 4.20 -2.59
N SER A 107 14.54 4.76 -3.80
CA SER A 107 15.81 4.83 -4.51
C SER A 107 15.82 5.94 -5.57
N GLN A 108 16.98 6.14 -6.19
CA GLN A 108 17.15 7.12 -7.25
C GLN A 108 18.26 6.71 -8.21
N THR A 109 18.15 7.14 -9.46
CA THR A 109 19.21 7.04 -10.47
C THR A 109 19.38 8.36 -11.20
N SER A 110 20.62 8.69 -11.55
CA SER A 110 20.98 9.81 -12.42
C SER A 110 21.46 9.35 -13.80
N LYS A 111 21.29 8.07 -14.13
CA LYS A 111 21.72 7.49 -15.40
C LYS A 111 20.68 7.73 -16.49
N ASN A 112 21.17 8.11 -17.67
CA ASN A 112 20.33 8.30 -18.85
C ASN A 112 19.66 6.99 -19.26
N ASN A 113 18.33 7.01 -19.43
CA ASN A 113 17.55 5.85 -19.87
C ASN A 113 17.91 4.56 -19.11
N ASP A 114 17.99 4.65 -17.78
CA ASP A 114 18.24 3.50 -16.92
C ASP A 114 17.03 2.56 -16.85
N TRP A 115 16.79 1.85 -17.95
CA TRP A 115 15.60 1.02 -18.13
C TRP A 115 15.52 -0.12 -17.13
N ASN A 116 16.68 -0.67 -16.72
CA ASN A 116 16.75 -1.71 -15.71
C ASN A 116 16.28 -1.18 -14.35
N TYR A 117 16.72 0.02 -13.97
CA TYR A 117 16.21 0.70 -12.77
C TYR A 117 14.69 0.94 -12.88
N LEU A 118 14.23 1.60 -13.95
CA LEU A 118 12.83 1.97 -14.08
C LEU A 118 11.92 0.74 -14.09
N SER A 119 12.27 -0.30 -14.85
CA SER A 119 11.53 -1.56 -14.86
C SER A 119 11.60 -2.26 -13.52
N GLY A 120 12.78 -2.41 -12.92
CA GLY A 120 12.94 -3.12 -11.66
C GLY A 120 12.17 -2.46 -10.51
N GLU A 121 12.09 -1.13 -10.47
CA GLU A 121 11.27 -0.43 -9.48
C GLU A 121 9.78 -0.63 -9.74
N LEU A 122 9.32 -0.53 -10.99
CA LEU A 122 7.92 -0.81 -11.33
C LEU A 122 7.53 -2.27 -11.04
N ASP A 123 8.44 -3.22 -11.28
CA ASP A 123 8.25 -4.65 -11.03
C ASP A 123 8.14 -4.95 -9.51
N LYS A 124 8.71 -4.10 -8.65
CA LYS A 124 8.53 -4.12 -7.18
C LYS A 124 7.22 -3.47 -6.71
N GLY A 125 6.43 -2.88 -7.61
CA GLY A 125 5.25 -2.07 -7.26
C GLY A 125 5.54 -0.59 -6.98
N ASN A 126 6.82 -0.19 -6.96
CA ASN A 126 7.23 1.18 -6.65
C ASN A 126 6.74 2.17 -7.72
N LYS A 127 6.46 3.39 -7.28
CA LYS A 127 5.99 4.50 -8.11
C LYS A 127 7.18 5.35 -8.54
N VAL A 128 7.31 5.61 -9.84
CA VAL A 128 8.53 6.23 -10.36
C VAL A 128 8.24 7.58 -11.01
N ILE A 129 8.90 8.63 -10.54
CA ILE A 129 8.88 9.96 -11.15
C ILE A 129 10.22 10.16 -11.88
N VAL A 130 10.17 10.59 -13.14
CA VAL A 130 11.36 10.68 -13.99
C VAL A 130 11.57 12.09 -14.54
N LYS A 131 12.85 12.49 -14.64
CA LYS A 131 13.29 13.72 -15.29
C LYS A 131 13.46 13.46 -16.78
N VAL A 132 12.67 14.11 -17.61
CA VAL A 132 12.62 13.82 -19.05
C VAL A 132 13.76 14.50 -19.84
N LYS A 133 14.08 13.96 -21.04
CA LYS A 133 15.16 14.51 -21.89
C LYS A 133 14.76 15.77 -22.67
N GLY A 134 13.57 15.77 -23.27
CA GLY A 134 13.09 16.79 -24.21
C GLY A 134 12.67 18.14 -23.63
N ARG A 135 12.70 18.32 -22.30
CA ARG A 135 12.37 19.59 -21.64
C ARG A 135 13.26 19.76 -20.42
N SER A 136 14.01 20.86 -20.40
CA SER A 136 14.97 21.11 -19.31
C SER A 136 14.23 21.22 -17.98
N SER A 137 14.71 20.47 -16.97
CA SER A 137 14.15 20.45 -15.60
C SER A 137 12.67 20.05 -15.46
N HIS A 138 12.12 19.30 -16.42
CA HIS A 138 10.76 18.78 -16.33
C HIS A 138 10.72 17.35 -15.77
N TRP A 139 9.74 17.10 -14.90
CA TRP A 139 9.50 15.79 -14.29
C TRP A 139 8.08 15.32 -14.60
N VAL A 140 7.94 14.02 -14.82
CA VAL A 140 6.66 13.36 -15.10
C VAL A 140 6.53 12.10 -14.28
N LEU A 141 5.29 11.70 -14.01
CA LEU A 141 4.99 10.47 -13.28
C LEU A 141 4.87 9.32 -14.28
N VAL A 142 5.56 8.20 -14.05
CA VAL A 142 5.35 6.95 -14.79
C VAL A 142 4.22 6.17 -14.11
N VAL A 143 3.17 5.86 -14.87
CA VAL A 143 1.97 5.21 -14.34
C VAL A 143 2.05 3.69 -14.49
N LYS A 144 2.53 3.22 -15.64
CA LYS A 144 2.73 1.80 -15.89
C LYS A 144 3.70 1.54 -17.04
N ARG A 145 4.21 0.32 -17.10
CA ARG A 145 4.88 -0.26 -18.27
C ARG A 145 3.89 -1.13 -19.04
N ASP A 146 3.76 -0.89 -20.34
CA ASP A 146 2.91 -1.58 -21.30
C ASP A 146 3.75 -1.84 -22.57
N GLY A 147 4.47 -2.96 -22.57
CA GLY A 147 5.43 -3.33 -23.61
C GLY A 147 6.85 -3.57 -23.10
N PRO A 148 7.85 -3.69 -24.00
CA PRO A 148 9.22 -4.05 -23.64
C PRO A 148 9.90 -3.07 -22.68
N ALA A 149 10.59 -3.60 -21.67
CA ALA A 149 11.32 -2.85 -20.64
C ALA A 149 12.34 -1.83 -21.19
N ASN A 150 12.95 -2.11 -22.34
CA ASN A 150 14.00 -1.27 -22.92
C ASN A 150 13.50 -0.19 -23.90
N LYS A 151 12.19 0.05 -23.99
CA LYS A 151 11.61 1.02 -24.94
C LYS A 151 10.87 2.14 -24.22
N ALA A 152 11.19 3.39 -24.56
CA ALA A 152 10.51 4.57 -24.03
C ALA A 152 8.99 4.59 -24.33
N SER A 153 8.58 4.00 -25.45
CA SER A 153 7.17 3.89 -25.84
C SER A 153 6.36 2.97 -24.92
N SER A 154 7.02 2.10 -24.16
CA SER A 154 6.36 1.18 -23.25
C SER A 154 5.93 1.85 -21.95
N TYR A 155 6.44 3.03 -21.62
CA TYR A 155 6.17 3.66 -20.32
C TYR A 155 5.15 4.76 -20.46
N ILE A 156 3.95 4.51 -19.98
CA ILE A 156 2.84 5.48 -19.96
C ILE A 156 3.08 6.46 -18.83
N ILE A 157 2.88 7.75 -19.13
CA ILE A 157 3.16 8.83 -18.19
C ILE A 157 1.98 9.75 -17.98
N ASN A 158 1.94 10.33 -16.79
CA ASN A 158 1.15 11.49 -16.46
C ASN A 158 2.06 12.72 -16.43
N ASP A 159 1.91 13.55 -17.45
CA ASP A 159 2.65 14.79 -17.61
C ASP A 159 1.84 15.94 -16.97
N PRO A 160 2.32 16.58 -15.89
CA PRO A 160 1.62 17.70 -15.26
C PRO A 160 1.82 19.04 -16.01
N GLY A 161 2.73 19.08 -17.00
CA GLY A 161 3.16 20.29 -17.68
C GLY A 161 2.27 20.74 -18.83
N THR A 162 1.00 20.30 -18.85
CA THR A 162 -0.02 20.62 -19.85
C THR A 162 -1.31 21.10 -19.17
N ASP A 163 -2.14 21.88 -19.87
CA ASP A 163 -3.38 22.43 -19.30
C ASP A 163 -4.52 21.40 -19.25
N SER A 164 -4.41 20.35 -20.06
CA SER A 164 -5.33 19.21 -20.10
C SER A 164 -4.58 17.89 -20.13
N PHE A 165 -5.23 16.84 -19.61
CA PHE A 165 -4.68 15.49 -19.63
C PHE A 165 -4.45 15.02 -21.07
N GLN A 166 -3.29 14.44 -21.32
CA GLN A 166 -2.97 13.81 -22.59
C GLN A 166 -2.31 12.46 -22.35
N LYS A 167 -2.83 11.42 -23.00
CA LYS A 167 -2.21 10.10 -22.99
C LYS A 167 -0.85 10.17 -23.69
N ARG A 168 0.23 9.98 -22.96
CA ARG A 168 1.61 10.07 -23.45
C ARG A 168 2.46 8.91 -22.94
N THR A 169 3.59 8.73 -23.59
CA THR A 169 4.65 7.83 -23.15
C THR A 169 5.98 8.59 -23.06
N LEU A 170 7.00 7.99 -22.44
CA LEU A 170 8.33 8.59 -22.39
C LEU A 170 8.94 8.83 -23.79
N ALA A 171 8.44 8.17 -24.84
CA ALA A 171 8.87 8.41 -26.21
C ALA A 171 8.64 9.85 -26.65
N TYR A 172 7.58 10.52 -26.18
CA TYR A 172 7.31 11.93 -26.48
C TYR A 172 8.48 12.84 -26.12
N PHE A 173 9.20 12.51 -25.05
CA PHE A 173 10.36 13.27 -24.59
C PHE A 173 11.71 12.67 -25.00
N GLY A 174 11.72 11.58 -25.78
CA GLY A 174 12.93 10.84 -26.13
C GLY A 174 13.57 10.05 -24.97
N GLY A 175 12.83 9.80 -23.90
CA GLY A 175 13.28 9.11 -22.69
C GLY A 175 13.57 10.04 -21.50
N PHE A 176 14.42 9.58 -20.57
CA PHE A 176 14.67 10.23 -19.28
C PHE A 176 16.16 10.27 -18.91
N LYS A 177 16.51 11.16 -17.97
CA LYS A 177 17.88 11.43 -17.52
C LYS A 177 18.11 11.10 -16.04
N ALA A 178 17.04 11.06 -15.25
CA ALA A 178 17.06 10.69 -13.85
C ALA A 178 15.71 10.14 -13.46
N ALA A 179 15.67 9.34 -12.40
CA ALA A 179 14.44 8.82 -11.83
C ALA A 179 14.56 8.75 -10.31
N ARG A 180 13.43 8.85 -9.64
CA ARG A 180 13.26 8.60 -8.21
C ARG A 180 12.06 7.70 -8.03
N SER A 181 12.22 6.66 -7.24
CA SER A 181 11.14 5.76 -6.89
C SER A 181 10.67 6.01 -5.48
N TYR A 182 9.36 5.93 -5.30
CA TYR A 182 8.72 5.84 -4.02
C TYR A 182 8.11 4.45 -3.87
N SER A 183 8.00 3.95 -2.65
CA SER A 183 7.27 2.72 -2.38
C SER A 183 5.80 2.86 -2.80
N GLY A 184 5.11 1.75 -3.03
CA GLY A 184 3.69 1.79 -3.41
C GLY A 184 3.08 0.41 -3.58
N ASN A 185 1.89 0.20 -3.04
CA ASN A 185 0.97 -0.87 -3.45
C ASN A 185 -0.46 -0.38 -3.25
N TRP A 186 -1.24 -0.47 -4.33
CA TRP A 186 -2.67 -0.21 -4.41
C TRP A 186 -3.39 -0.89 -3.24
N LEU A 187 -4.04 -0.11 -2.39
CA LEU A 187 -5.12 -0.59 -1.55
C LEU A 187 -6.38 0.11 -2.02
N ASP A 188 -7.03 -0.47 -3.02
CA ASP A 188 -8.47 -0.53 -2.86
C ASP A 188 -8.68 -1.59 -1.77
N GLU A 189 -9.41 -1.27 -0.70
CA GLU A 189 -9.78 -2.23 0.36
C GLU A 189 -10.49 -3.48 -0.21
N GLU A 190 -10.88 -3.46 -1.49
CA GLU A 190 -11.47 -4.56 -2.25
C GLU A 190 -10.47 -5.42 -3.06
N ALA A 191 -9.15 -5.15 -3.03
CA ALA A 191 -8.15 -5.83 -3.86
C ALA A 191 -7.07 -6.61 -3.07
N PHE A 192 -7.40 -7.13 -1.88
CA PHE A 192 -6.58 -8.11 -1.17
C PHE A 192 -7.32 -9.45 -1.04
N ASN A 193 -7.16 -10.31 -2.04
CA ASN A 193 -7.60 -11.70 -2.00
C ASN A 193 -6.43 -12.57 -1.50
N LEU A 194 -6.13 -12.47 -0.20
CA LEU A 194 -5.18 -13.38 0.44
C LEU A 194 -5.95 -14.33 1.35
N ASN A 195 -5.57 -15.60 1.32
CA ASN A 195 -6.08 -16.61 2.24
C ASN A 195 -4.94 -17.07 3.16
N SER A 196 -5.26 -17.31 4.43
CA SER A 196 -4.31 -17.88 5.39
C SER A 196 -4.93 -19.08 6.10
N GLU A 197 -4.34 -20.27 5.99
CA GLU A 197 -4.71 -21.42 6.84
C GLU A 197 -3.79 -21.43 8.07
N ILE A 198 -4.36 -21.50 9.28
CA ILE A 198 -3.61 -21.44 10.54
C ILE A 198 -3.80 -22.73 11.33
N ASN A 199 -2.69 -23.41 11.59
CA ASN A 199 -2.59 -24.64 12.36
C ASN A 199 -1.78 -24.39 13.63
N VAL A 200 -2.39 -24.58 14.80
CA VAL A 200 -1.73 -24.38 16.10
C VAL A 200 -1.37 -25.74 16.68
N VAL A 201 -0.08 -25.93 16.96
CA VAL A 201 0.47 -27.18 17.51
C VAL A 201 1.12 -26.86 18.86
N PRO A 202 0.49 -27.23 19.99
CA PRO A 202 1.12 -27.06 21.30
C PRO A 202 2.34 -27.96 21.45
N VAL A 203 3.13 -27.71 22.49
CA VAL A 203 4.13 -28.68 22.97
C VAL A 203 3.48 -30.03 23.24
N ASN A 204 4.25 -31.11 23.07
CA ASN A 204 3.75 -32.46 23.28
C ASN A 204 3.20 -32.65 24.70
N THR A 205 2.18 -33.50 24.86
CA THR A 205 1.53 -33.79 26.15
C THR A 205 2.50 -34.21 27.25
N ASP A 206 3.61 -34.86 26.90
CA ASP A 206 4.65 -35.28 27.85
C ASP A 206 5.43 -34.10 28.43
N GLU A 207 5.46 -32.96 27.73
CA GLU A 207 6.08 -31.71 28.17
C GLU A 207 5.06 -30.76 28.80
N GLU A 208 3.80 -30.76 28.36
CA GLU A 208 2.72 -29.93 28.92
C GLU A 208 2.66 -30.01 30.46
N PHE A 209 2.75 -31.23 31.01
CA PHE A 209 2.76 -31.45 32.46
C PHE A 209 3.89 -30.69 33.18
N LEU A 210 5.05 -30.49 32.55
CA LEU A 210 6.17 -29.75 33.16
C LEU A 210 5.86 -28.25 33.27
N TYR A 211 5.15 -27.69 32.29
CA TYR A 211 4.69 -26.31 32.31
C TYR A 211 3.60 -26.13 33.37
N GLU A 212 2.62 -27.05 33.44
CA GLU A 212 1.57 -27.03 34.45
C GLU A 212 2.13 -27.15 35.88
N LEU A 213 3.05 -28.08 36.12
CA LEU A 213 3.69 -28.26 37.43
C LEU A 213 4.42 -26.99 37.89
N SER A 214 4.97 -26.24 36.94
CA SER A 214 5.77 -25.04 37.19
C SER A 214 4.96 -23.74 37.15
N ASP A 215 3.64 -23.82 36.94
CA ASP A 215 2.76 -22.65 36.72
C ASP A 215 3.28 -21.73 35.60
N LEU A 216 3.82 -22.34 34.54
CA LEU A 216 4.35 -21.64 33.37
C LEU A 216 3.35 -21.66 32.22
N PRO A 217 3.33 -20.61 31.37
CA PRO A 217 2.54 -20.62 30.13
C PRO A 217 2.96 -21.76 29.21
N ILE A 218 1.97 -22.38 28.55
CA ILE A 218 2.20 -23.47 27.59
C ILE A 218 2.46 -22.85 26.20
N PRO A 219 3.65 -23.04 25.61
CA PRO A 219 3.95 -22.50 24.30
C PRO A 219 3.39 -23.38 23.17
N ALA A 220 3.32 -22.81 21.97
CA ALA A 220 2.88 -23.50 20.76
C ALA A 220 3.58 -22.96 19.51
N ASP A 221 3.84 -23.87 18.57
CA ASP A 221 4.23 -23.53 17.20
C ASP A 221 2.95 -23.26 16.40
N VAL A 222 2.95 -22.17 15.64
CA VAL A 222 1.82 -21.80 14.78
C VAL A 222 2.28 -21.84 13.33
N PHE A 223 1.79 -22.83 12.59
CA PHE A 223 2.05 -23.01 11.18
C PHE A 223 0.99 -22.29 10.36
N VAL A 224 1.43 -21.47 9.42
CA VAL A 224 0.54 -20.65 8.60
C VAL A 224 0.87 -20.83 7.13
N THR A 225 -0.08 -21.33 6.36
CA THR A 225 0.02 -21.35 4.90
C THR A 225 -0.67 -20.12 4.34
N LEU A 226 0.10 -19.23 3.73
CA LEU A 226 -0.41 -18.06 3.01
C LEU A 226 -0.51 -18.34 1.52
N GLU A 227 -1.61 -17.88 0.90
CA GLU A 227 -1.82 -17.94 -0.55
C GLU A 227 -2.06 -16.53 -1.10
N ASN A 228 -1.21 -16.12 -2.06
CA ASN A 228 -1.35 -14.86 -2.77
C ASN A 228 -2.24 -15.01 -4.01
N LYS A 229 -3.55 -14.74 -3.91
CA LYS A 229 -4.47 -14.79 -5.06
C LYS A 229 -4.53 -13.48 -5.85
N LEU A 230 -3.51 -12.64 -5.72
CA LEU A 230 -3.35 -11.43 -6.50
C LEU A 230 -2.58 -11.74 -7.78
N GLN A 231 -2.87 -10.98 -8.84
CA GLN A 231 -2.12 -11.05 -10.11
C GLN A 231 -0.73 -10.40 -10.04
N VAL A 232 -0.33 -9.90 -8.86
CA VAL A 232 0.94 -9.23 -8.61
C VAL A 232 1.62 -9.85 -7.39
N GLY A 233 2.94 -9.79 -7.35
CA GLY A 233 3.69 -10.20 -6.18
C GLY A 233 3.53 -9.21 -5.03
N ILE A 234 3.62 -9.72 -3.80
CA ILE A 234 3.60 -8.94 -2.57
C ILE A 234 4.88 -9.21 -1.77
N SER A 235 5.29 -8.25 -0.96
CA SER A 235 6.19 -8.52 0.15
C SER A 235 5.95 -7.54 1.28
N GLY A 236 6.32 -7.96 2.48
CA GLY A 236 6.10 -7.18 3.69
C GLY A 236 6.16 -8.09 4.90
N TYR A 237 5.72 -7.55 6.03
CA TYR A 237 5.62 -8.31 7.25
C TYR A 237 4.23 -8.94 7.35
N PHE A 238 4.20 -10.23 7.67
CA PHE A 238 3.00 -10.97 8.03
C PHE A 238 3.07 -11.20 9.53
N MET A 239 2.17 -10.54 10.26
CA MET A 239 2.14 -10.59 11.72
C MET A 239 1.04 -11.54 12.18
N LEU A 240 1.33 -12.39 13.14
CA LEU A 240 0.32 -13.21 13.80
C LEU A 240 -0.36 -12.38 14.90
N GLY A 241 -1.63 -12.03 14.72
CA GLY A 241 -2.41 -11.25 15.68
C GLY A 241 -3.41 -12.10 16.45
N LEU A 242 -3.55 -11.85 17.74
CA LEU A 242 -4.62 -12.37 18.59
C LEU A 242 -5.79 -11.39 18.59
N PHE A 243 -6.98 -11.84 18.23
CA PHE A 243 -8.20 -11.03 18.22
C PHE A 243 -9.20 -11.52 19.25
N ASP A 244 -10.00 -10.60 19.78
CA ASP A 244 -11.11 -10.93 20.68
C ASP A 244 -12.43 -11.16 19.93
N SER A 245 -13.48 -11.49 20.69
CA SER A 245 -14.82 -11.74 20.18
C SER A 245 -15.45 -10.55 19.45
N ASP A 246 -14.96 -9.34 19.69
CA ASP A 246 -15.41 -8.10 19.05
C ASP A 246 -14.60 -7.79 17.77
N ASN A 247 -13.76 -8.74 17.30
CA ASN A 247 -12.81 -8.58 16.20
C ASN A 247 -11.76 -7.49 16.44
N LYS A 248 -11.46 -7.18 17.70
CA LYS A 248 -10.42 -6.19 18.04
C LYS A 248 -9.09 -6.91 18.28
N LEU A 249 -8.02 -6.35 17.73
CA LEU A 249 -6.66 -6.81 18.00
C LEU A 249 -6.36 -6.65 19.49
N VAL A 250 -6.09 -7.76 20.16
CA VAL A 250 -5.62 -7.82 21.55
C VAL A 250 -4.11 -7.54 21.59
N ARG A 251 -3.34 -8.30 20.80
CA ARG A 251 -1.88 -8.13 20.66
C ARG A 251 -1.35 -8.82 19.40
N THR A 252 -0.19 -8.37 18.93
CA THR A 252 0.65 -9.13 18.01
C THR A 252 1.44 -10.17 18.79
N ILE A 253 1.45 -11.41 18.31
CA ILE A 253 2.17 -12.55 18.89
C ILE A 253 3.59 -12.58 18.36
N ASP A 254 3.72 -12.60 17.03
CA ASP A 254 4.99 -12.75 16.32
C ASP A 254 4.86 -12.22 14.87
N TYR A 255 5.95 -12.18 14.10
CA TYR A 255 5.95 -11.68 12.73
C TYR A 255 7.05 -12.28 11.85
N GLU A 256 6.77 -12.37 10.54
CA GLU A 256 7.71 -12.84 9.54
C GLU A 256 7.77 -11.89 8.34
N TYR A 257 8.95 -11.71 7.74
CA TYR A 257 9.08 -10.97 6.48
C TYR A 257 9.15 -11.96 5.31
N ALA A 258 8.22 -11.84 4.37
CA ALA A 258 8.17 -12.74 3.23
C ALA A 258 7.82 -12.03 1.92
N SER A 259 8.19 -12.67 0.81
CA SER A 259 7.85 -12.27 -0.55
C SER A 259 7.13 -13.41 -1.25
N LEU A 260 5.97 -13.13 -1.85
CA LEU A 260 5.20 -14.11 -2.62
C LEU A 260 4.89 -13.51 -4.00
N GLY A 261 5.11 -14.27 -5.06
CA GLY A 261 4.65 -13.98 -6.41
C GLY A 261 3.14 -14.17 -6.58
N PRO A 262 2.60 -13.87 -7.77
CA PRO A 262 1.20 -14.11 -8.10
C PRO A 262 0.83 -15.60 -8.00
N GLU A 263 -0.32 -15.91 -7.40
CA GLU A 263 -0.85 -17.28 -7.19
C GLU A 263 0.12 -18.22 -6.43
N GLU A 264 1.09 -17.67 -5.72
CA GLU A 264 2.08 -18.43 -4.95
C GLU A 264 1.59 -18.71 -3.53
N LYS A 265 2.08 -19.82 -2.96
CA LYS A 265 1.90 -20.18 -1.55
C LYS A 265 3.22 -20.18 -0.81
N ILE A 266 3.19 -19.80 0.45
CA ILE A 266 4.33 -19.94 1.36
C ILE A 266 3.86 -20.42 2.72
N ASP A 267 4.68 -21.25 3.35
CA ASP A 267 4.48 -21.67 4.74
C ASP A 267 5.37 -20.82 5.65
N LEU A 268 4.75 -20.25 6.68
CA LEU A 268 5.40 -19.45 7.72
C LEU A 268 5.21 -20.16 9.06
N ILE A 269 6.19 -20.00 9.95
CA ILE A 269 6.18 -20.57 11.30
C ILE A 269 6.31 -19.40 12.27
N TYR A 270 5.46 -19.39 13.30
CA TYR A 270 5.47 -18.39 14.35
C TYR A 270 5.53 -19.07 15.71
N GLU A 271 6.10 -18.38 16.70
CA GLU A 271 6.17 -18.87 18.08
C GLU A 271 5.13 -18.17 18.97
N MET A 272 4.25 -18.93 19.61
CA MET A 272 3.28 -18.42 20.59
C MET A 272 3.70 -18.86 22.00
N ALA A 273 4.15 -17.93 22.83
CA ALA A 273 4.64 -18.24 24.18
C ALA A 273 3.57 -18.73 25.16
N ASP A 274 2.29 -18.46 24.89
CA ASP A 274 1.16 -18.82 25.74
C ASP A 274 -0.08 -19.08 24.90
N ILE A 275 -0.51 -20.34 24.82
CA ILE A 275 -1.68 -20.79 24.06
C ILE A 275 -3.01 -20.55 24.79
N SER A 276 -2.99 -20.30 26.10
CA SER A 276 -4.20 -20.17 26.92
C SER A 276 -5.26 -19.16 26.40
N PRO A 277 -4.90 -18.05 25.72
CA PRO A 277 -5.92 -17.14 25.16
C PRO A 277 -6.84 -17.82 24.14
N LEU A 278 -6.34 -18.81 23.38
CA LEU A 278 -7.14 -19.55 22.39
C LEU A 278 -8.18 -20.48 23.01
N ASN A 279 -8.10 -20.72 24.32
CA ASN A 279 -9.14 -21.44 25.06
C ASN A 279 -10.29 -20.53 25.48
N THR A 280 -10.17 -19.21 25.29
CA THR A 280 -11.25 -18.24 25.57
C THR A 280 -12.20 -18.18 24.39
N GLU A 281 -13.50 -18.38 24.66
CA GLU A 281 -14.53 -18.34 23.61
C GLU A 281 -14.49 -17.02 22.82
N GLY A 282 -14.48 -17.14 21.49
CA GLY A 282 -14.49 -15.99 20.58
C GLY A 282 -13.13 -15.36 20.32
N GLN A 283 -12.04 -15.82 20.96
CA GLN A 283 -10.69 -15.42 20.56
C GLN A 283 -10.20 -16.25 19.37
N ASP A 284 -9.54 -15.59 18.41
CA ASP A 284 -8.93 -16.27 17.26
C ASP A 284 -7.58 -15.66 16.87
N LEU A 285 -6.87 -16.37 15.99
CA LEU A 285 -5.65 -15.88 15.35
C LEU A 285 -5.96 -15.45 13.93
N ARG A 286 -5.36 -14.33 13.53
CA ARG A 286 -5.41 -13.85 12.15
C ARG A 286 -4.06 -13.31 11.74
N ILE A 287 -3.76 -13.46 10.46
CA ILE A 287 -2.59 -12.79 9.89
C ILE A 287 -2.95 -11.34 9.61
N ILE A 288 -2.09 -10.46 10.07
CA ILE A 288 -2.15 -9.04 9.79
C ILE A 288 -1.00 -8.76 8.83
N TYR A 289 -1.34 -8.41 7.60
CA TYR A 289 -0.35 -7.99 6.63
C TYR A 289 0.01 -6.53 6.86
N SER A 290 1.28 -6.27 7.18
CA SER A 290 1.90 -4.95 7.22
C SER A 290 2.68 -4.72 5.93
N LYS A 291 2.28 -3.69 5.20
CA LYS A 291 2.76 -3.41 3.86
C LYS A 291 4.26 -3.08 3.84
N TYR A 292 4.85 -3.18 2.64
CA TYR A 292 6.26 -2.94 2.27
C TYR A 292 6.94 -1.66 2.81
N PHE A 293 6.22 -0.74 3.46
CA PHE A 293 6.67 0.62 3.79
C PHE A 293 7.50 0.73 5.06
N THR A 294 7.97 -0.37 5.65
CA THR A 294 8.65 -0.29 6.95
C THR A 294 9.83 -1.25 7.05
N ALA A 295 10.91 -0.80 7.70
CA ALA A 295 12.04 -1.66 8.07
C ALA A 295 11.71 -2.60 9.25
N PHE A 296 10.53 -2.45 9.85
CA PHE A 296 10.02 -3.19 11.01
C PHE A 296 8.49 -3.29 10.93
N PRO A 297 7.86 -4.36 11.41
CA PRO A 297 6.40 -4.49 11.40
C PRO A 297 5.68 -3.28 12.05
N SER A 298 4.65 -2.76 11.38
CA SER A 298 3.85 -1.61 11.84
C SER A 298 2.36 -1.88 11.70
N LEU A 299 1.56 -1.46 12.69
CA LEU A 299 0.09 -1.59 12.70
C LEU A 299 -0.65 -0.43 12.04
N ASN A 300 0.06 0.61 11.61
CA ASN A 300 -0.56 1.83 11.10
C ASN A 300 -1.10 1.68 9.67
N GLU A 301 -0.58 0.71 8.90
CA GLU A 301 -0.99 0.43 7.52
C GLU A 301 -1.22 -1.06 7.30
N THR A 302 -2.09 -1.64 8.13
CA THR A 302 -2.32 -3.08 8.13
C THR A 302 -3.71 -3.49 7.68
N LEU A 303 -3.78 -4.67 7.09
CA LEU A 303 -5.03 -5.37 6.83
C LEU A 303 -5.00 -6.71 7.55
N ALA A 304 -6.03 -6.99 8.35
CA ALA A 304 -6.27 -8.34 8.87
C ALA A 304 -6.81 -9.21 7.73
N LEU A 305 -6.12 -10.31 7.45
CA LEU A 305 -6.50 -11.27 6.42
C LEU A 305 -7.65 -12.15 6.91
N PRO A 306 -8.61 -12.48 6.03
CA PRO A 306 -9.62 -13.48 6.35
C PRO A 306 -8.96 -14.85 6.55
N SER A 307 -9.17 -15.44 7.72
CA SER A 307 -8.84 -16.83 8.01
C SER A 307 -10.03 -17.72 7.64
N PRO A 308 -9.88 -18.77 6.80
CA PRO A 308 -10.91 -19.76 6.53
C PRO A 308 -11.23 -20.64 7.76
N GLY A 309 -10.49 -20.48 8.87
CA GLY A 309 -10.71 -21.18 10.12
C GLY A 309 -9.39 -21.43 10.86
N LEU A 310 -9.46 -21.48 12.19
CA LEU A 310 -8.35 -21.88 13.07
C LEU A 310 -8.45 -23.38 13.35
N LEU A 311 -7.44 -24.15 12.97
CA LEU A 311 -7.30 -25.56 13.37
C LEU A 311 -6.41 -25.61 14.61
N ASN A 312 -7.04 -25.68 15.78
CA ASN A 312 -6.36 -25.77 17.06
C ASN A 312 -6.22 -27.23 17.49
N TYR A 313 -4.99 -27.76 17.52
CA TYR A 313 -4.70 -29.16 17.85
C TYR A 313 -4.43 -29.39 19.35
N THR A 314 -4.88 -28.49 20.22
CA THR A 314 -4.75 -28.64 21.69
C THR A 314 -5.45 -29.86 22.28
N ASN A 315 -6.30 -30.56 21.54
CA ASN A 315 -7.08 -31.69 22.06
C ASN A 315 -7.15 -32.92 21.12
N THR A 316 -6.12 -33.22 20.33
CA THR A 316 -6.13 -34.40 19.43
C THR A 316 -6.07 -35.77 20.12
N THR A 317 -6.33 -35.86 21.43
CA THR A 317 -6.56 -37.10 22.19
C THR A 317 -8.05 -37.40 22.45
N GLN A 318 -8.96 -36.97 21.58
CA GLN A 318 -10.29 -37.58 21.48
C GLN A 318 -10.66 -37.88 20.03
N ASN A 319 -10.12 -38.98 19.49
CA ASN A 319 -10.80 -39.94 18.60
C ASN A 319 -9.76 -40.96 18.09
N GLN A 320 -9.51 -41.99 18.89
CA GLN A 320 -9.19 -43.33 18.40
C GLN A 320 -10.47 -44.16 18.42
#